data_AF-A0A1I4SVV8-F1
#
_entry.id   AF-A0A1I4SVV8-F1
#
_cell.length_a   1.000
_cell.length_b   1.000
_cell.length_c   1.000
_cell.angle_alpha   90.00
_cell.angle_beta   90.00
_cell.angle_gamma   90.00
#
_symmetry.space_group_name_H-M   'P 1'
#
loop_
_entity.id
_entity.type
_entity.pdbx_description
1 polymer ?
#
loop_
_entity_poly.entity_id
_entity_poly.type
_entity_poly.pdbx_seq_one_letter_code
_entity_poly.pdbx_strand_id
1 'polypeptide(L)' 'MKAAKTETITVRIEPAVKAGLKAMAERERRSIANMIEVMIRDYCGREGVEIPETPVARAGNKQSR' A
#
# COMPACT_ATOMS: atom_id res chain seq x y z
N MET A 1 3.81 2.62 22.20
CA MET A 1 3.50 2.07 20.85
C MET A 1 3.74 3.18 19.85
N LYS A 2 4.78 3.10 18.99
CA LYS A 2 4.96 4.10 17.93
C LYS A 2 3.85 3.88 16.90
N ALA A 3 2.86 4.78 16.88
CA ALA A 3 1.88 4.81 15.81
C ALA A 3 2.62 4.85 14.48
N ALA A 4 2.30 3.94 13.56
CA ALA A 4 2.78 4.03 12.19
C ALA A 4 2.42 5.43 11.69
N LYS A 5 3.42 6.23 11.29
CA LYS A 5 3.19 7.57 10.73
C LYS A 5 2.59 7.39 9.34
N THR A 6 1.29 7.22 9.28
CA THR A 6 0.52 7.28 8.03
C THR A 6 0.17 8.73 7.76
N GLU A 7 0.48 9.22 6.57
CA GLU A 7 0.04 10.53 6.09
C GLU A 7 -1.11 10.35 5.09
N THR A 8 -2.13 11.21 5.17
CA THR A 8 -3.30 11.15 4.30
C THR A 8 -3.06 12.01 3.06
N ILE A 9 -3.25 11.42 1.87
CA ILE A 9 -3.27 12.15 0.60
C ILE A 9 -4.71 12.25 0.06
N THR A 10 -5.07 13.39 -0.52
CA THR A 10 -6.36 13.57 -1.22
C THR A 10 -6.11 13.62 -2.72
N VAL A 11 -6.73 12.70 -3.46
CA VAL A 11 -6.54 12.58 -4.92
C VAL A 11 -7.89 12.68 -5.61
N ARG A 12 -7.96 13.44 -6.71
CA ARG A 12 -9.11 13.46 -7.62
C ARG A 12 -8.77 12.66 -8.87
N ILE A 13 -9.61 11.69 -9.20
CA ILE A 13 -9.47 10.84 -10.39
C ILE A 13 -10.83 10.68 -11.05
N GLU A 14 -10.83 10.29 -12.32
CA GLU A 14 -12.06 10.00 -13.03
C GLU A 14 -12.84 8.83 -12.39
N PRO A 15 -14.18 8.86 -12.40
CA PRO A 15 -15.00 7.78 -11.84
C PRO A 15 -14.70 6.40 -12.43
N ALA A 16 -14.41 6.33 -13.73
CA ALA A 16 -14.06 5.09 -14.43
C ALA A 16 -12.75 4.49 -13.90
N VAL A 17 -11.74 5.34 -13.66
CA VAL A 17 -10.45 4.92 -13.10
C VAL A 17 -10.62 4.40 -11.67
N LYS A 18 -11.44 5.09 -10.85
CA LYS A 18 -11.78 4.63 -9.50
C LYS A 18 -12.46 3.25 -9.51
N ALA A 19 -13.36 3.01 -10.47
CA ALA A 19 -14.04 1.73 -10.60
C ALA A 19 -13.06 0.58 -10.93
N GLY A 20 -12.14 0.81 -11.87
CA GLY A 20 -11.07 -0.14 -12.19
C GLY A 20 -10.15 -0.43 -11.00
N LEU A 21 -9.75 0.62 -10.28
CA LEU A 21 -8.93 0.50 -9.07
C LEU A 21 -9.62 -0.33 -7.99
N LYS A 22 -10.92 -0.11 -7.78
CA LYS A 22 -11.73 -0.88 -6.82
C LYS A 22 -11.77 -2.35 -7.19
N ALA A 23 -12.02 -2.68 -8.47
CA ALA A 23 -12.04 -4.06 -8.94
C ALA A 23 -10.70 -4.77 -8.72
N MET A 24 -9.57 -4.08 -8.95
CA MET A 24 -8.24 -4.63 -8.68
C MET A 24 -7.99 -4.85 -7.19
N ALA A 25 -8.38 -3.88 -6.34
CA ALA A 25 -8.25 -4.00 -4.90
C ALA A 25 -9.07 -5.18 -4.34
N GLU A 26 -10.29 -5.38 -4.84
CA GLU A 26 -11.15 -6.52 -4.51
C GLU A 26 -10.53 -7.85 -4.93
N ARG A 27 -9.96 -7.92 -6.15
CA ARG A 27 -9.26 -9.12 -6.66
C ARG A 27 -8.07 -9.52 -5.80
N GLU A 28 -7.32 -8.56 -5.29
CA GLU A 28 -6.16 -8.82 -4.43
C GLU A 28 -6.49 -8.98 -2.94
N ARG A 29 -7.77 -8.81 -2.56
CA ARG A 29 -8.23 -8.78 -1.15
C ARG A 29 -7.48 -7.73 -0.31
N ARG A 30 -7.20 -6.56 -0.89
CA ARG A 30 -6.55 -5.45 -0.20
C ARG A 30 -7.44 -4.20 -0.27
N SER A 31 -7.25 -3.26 0.64
CA SER A 31 -7.93 -1.98 0.58
C SER A 31 -7.45 -1.18 -0.64
N ILE A 32 -8.27 -0.22 -1.10
CA ILE A 32 -7.88 0.72 -2.16
C ILE A 32 -6.61 1.50 -1.77
N ALA A 33 -6.47 1.88 -0.49
CA ALA A 33 -5.27 2.56 0.01
C ALA A 33 -4.02 1.68 -0.13
N ASN A 34 -4.09 0.41 0.26
CA ASN A 34 -2.97 -0.51 0.11
C ASN A 34 -2.64 -0.78 -1.35
N MET A 35 -3.64 -0.84 -2.22
CA MET A 35 -3.44 -0.97 -3.67
C MET A 35 -2.71 0.26 -4.24
N ILE A 36 -3.12 1.46 -3.84
CA ILE A 36 -2.44 2.71 -4.22
C ILE A 36 -0.99 2.70 -3.74
N GLU A 37 -0.73 2.26 -2.51
CA GLU A 37 0.63 2.17 -1.97
C GLU A 37 1.52 1.22 -2.78
N VAL A 38 1.00 0.06 -3.20
CA VAL A 38 1.73 -0.89 -4.05
C VAL A 38 2.04 -0.27 -5.42
N MET A 39 1.06 0.37 -6.06
CA MET A 39 1.26 1.02 -7.36
C MET A 39 2.30 2.15 -7.27
N ILE A 40 2.26 2.96 -6.20
CA ILE A 40 3.23 4.04 -6.00
C ILE A 40 4.63 3.47 -5.83
N ARG A 41 4.81 2.43 -5.01
CA ARG A 41 6.11 1.78 -4.80
C ARG A 41 6.66 1.16 -6.09
N ASP A 42 5.81 0.47 -6.86
CA ASP A 42 6.20 -0.13 -8.14
C ASP A 42 6.61 0.94 -9.16
N TYR A 43 5.84 2.03 -9.27
CA TYR A 43 6.18 3.16 -10.16
C TYR A 43 7.50 3.82 -9.75
N CYS A 44 7.67 4.13 -8.46
CA CYS A 44 8.90 4.69 -7.93
C CYS A 44 10.10 3.77 -8.17
N GLY A 45 9.95 2.46 -7.95
CA GLY A 45 11.01 1.49 -8.21
C GLY A 45 11.44 1.45 -9.68
N ARG A 46 10.49 1.57 -10.62
CA ARG A 46 10.78 1.64 -12.07
C ARG A 46 11.53 2.92 -12.46
N GLU A 47 11.22 4.03 -11.80
CA GLU A 47 11.85 5.32 -12.03
C GLU A 47 13.14 5.53 -11.21
N GLY A 48 13.56 4.54 -10.41
CA GLY A 48 14.77 4.62 -9.57
C GLY A 48 14.62 5.44 -8.29
N VAL A 49 13.39 5.71 -7.84
CA VAL A 49 13.10 6.38 -6.58
C VAL A 49 12.96 5.34 -5.46
N GLU A 50 13.91 5.33 -4.52
CA GLU A 50 13.88 4.41 -3.38
C GLU A 50 12.88 4.88 -2.31
N ILE A 51 11.82 4.09 -2.08
CA ILE A 51 10.93 4.25 -0.94
C ILE A 51 11.36 3.24 0.13
N PRO A 52 11.86 3.69 1.31
CA PRO A 52 12.29 2.79 2.35
C PRO A 52 11.10 1.97 2.87
N GLU A 53 11.31 0.65 3.02
CA GLU A 53 10.29 -0.21 3.59
C GLU A 53 10.07 0.16 5.06
N THR A 54 8.86 0.64 5.39
CA THR A 54 8.47 0.77 6.80
C THR A 54 8.55 -0.63 7.43
N PRO A 55 9.30 -0.81 8.54
CA PRO A 55 9.34 -2.08 9.23
C PRO A 55 7.94 -2.34 9.78
N VAL A 56 7.14 -3.14 9.07
CA VAL A 56 5.99 -3.81 9.64
C VAL A 56 6.56 -4.59 10.81
N ALA A 57 6.23 -4.17 12.02
CA ALA A 57 6.48 -4.95 13.22
C ALA A 57 5.84 -6.32 12.98
N ARG A 58 6.67 -7.30 12.59
CA ARG A 58 6.29 -8.70 12.48
C ARG A 58 5.90 -9.15 13.89
N ALA A 59 4.62 -9.02 14.22
CA ALA A 59 4.07 -9.56 15.43
C ALA A 59 4.08 -11.09 15.32
N GLY A 60 5.13 -11.69 15.91
CA GLY A 60 5.13 -13.02 16.50
C GLY A 60 4.94 -14.21 15.56
N ASN A 61 6.06 -14.78 15.08
CA ASN A 61 6.12 -16.23 14.95
C ASN A 61 6.83 -16.76 16.21
N LYS A 62 6.07 -17.29 17.16
CA LYS A 62 6.62 -18.05 18.30
C LYS A 62 7.13 -19.38 17.75
N GLN A 63 8.39 -19.39 17.36
CA GLN A 63 9.16 -20.61 17.21
C GLN A 63 9.56 -21.04 18.62
N SER A 64 8.88 -22.03 19.18
CA SER A 64 9.37 -22.76 20.36
C SER A 64 8.94 -24.22 20.22
N ARG A 65 9.89 -25.04 19.80
CA ARG A 65 9.95 -26.46 20.17
C ARG A 65 10.69 -26.56 21.49
#